data_AF-A0A1J7IC12-F1
#
_entry.id   AF-A0A1J7IC12-F1
#
_cell.length_a   1.000
_cell.length_b   1.000
_cell.length_c   1.000
_cell.angle_alpha   90.00
_cell.angle_beta   90.00
_cell.angle_gamma   90.00
#
_symmetry.space_group_name_H-M   'P 1'
#
loop_
_entity.id
_entity.type
_entity.pdbx_description
1 polymer ?
#
loop_
_entity_poly.entity_id
_entity_poly.type
_entity_poly.pdbx_seq_one_letter_code
_entity_poly.pdbx_strand_id
1 'polypeptide(L)'
;MQKQPKDEFYVNLGLAVRTLREDMPLIFIKDLNYDIYRDDITFKDPLNTFTGIEKYKLIFWALRFHGKILFREVALDVYRVWQPSENVILIRWNLRGIPRVPWEAKGEFQGTSRYKLDRNGKIYEHKVDNLAFNFPQNIKQVSVLDLVTACPASPNPTFLWGPIDAYSSSSWIAFYKAVRETLDQEGSTLLQEGLATCS
;
A
#
# COMPACT_ATOMS: atom_id res chain seq x y z
N MET A 1 10.12 -4.24 -42.29
CA MET A 1 10.43 -2.93 -41.70
C MET A 1 10.91 -3.18 -40.27
N GLN A 2 12.22 -3.21 -40.03
CA GLN A 2 12.76 -3.39 -38.68
C GLN A 2 12.46 -2.12 -37.88
N LYS A 3 11.66 -2.22 -36.81
CA LYS A 3 11.49 -1.11 -35.86
C LYS A 3 12.86 -0.80 -35.26
N GLN A 4 13.27 0.47 -35.24
CA GLN A 4 14.51 0.81 -34.57
C GLN A 4 14.33 0.56 -33.05
N PRO A 5 15.36 0.06 -32.35
CA PRO A 5 15.27 -0.24 -30.91
C PRO A 5 14.78 0.94 -30.06
N LYS A 6 15.12 2.16 -30.50
CA LYS A 6 14.70 3.41 -29.85
C LYS A 6 13.19 3.69 -30.01
N ASP A 7 12.61 3.32 -31.15
CA ASP A 7 11.16 3.49 -31.39
C ASP A 7 10.35 2.51 -30.55
N GLU A 8 10.83 1.28 -30.41
CA GLU A 8 10.18 0.25 -29.58
C GLU A 8 10.17 0.64 -28.09
N PHE A 9 11.28 1.18 -27.60
CA PHE A 9 11.37 1.71 -26.23
C PHE A 9 10.27 2.72 -25.93
N TYR A 10 10.10 3.77 -26.75
CA TYR A 10 9.11 4.82 -26.49
C TYR A 10 7.66 4.33 -26.63
N VAL A 11 7.42 3.35 -27.52
CA VAL A 11 6.10 2.69 -27.61
C VAL A 11 5.78 1.94 -26.32
N ASN A 12 6.72 1.15 -25.82
CA ASN A 12 6.54 0.39 -24.57
C ASN A 12 6.48 1.30 -23.34
N LEU A 13 7.23 2.41 -23.33
CA LEU A 13 7.15 3.44 -22.30
C LEU A 13 5.76 4.09 -22.26
N GLY A 14 5.23 4.48 -23.42
CA GLY A 14 3.88 5.03 -23.54
C GLY A 14 2.81 4.05 -23.07
N LEU A 15 2.95 2.77 -23.43
CA LEU A 15 2.10 1.69 -22.94
C LEU A 15 2.19 1.55 -21.42
N ALA A 16 3.41 1.50 -20.86
CA ALA A 16 3.62 1.39 -19.41
C ALA A 16 2.99 2.56 -18.65
N VAL A 17 3.18 3.81 -19.09
CA VAL A 17 2.55 4.98 -18.46
C VAL A 17 1.03 4.90 -18.47
N ARG A 18 0.46 4.46 -19.60
CA ARG A 18 -0.99 4.30 -19.75
C ARG A 18 -1.52 3.20 -18.83
N THR A 19 -0.93 2.01 -18.91
CA THR A 19 -1.32 0.86 -18.09
C THR A 19 -1.22 1.18 -16.61
N LEU A 20 -0.13 1.81 -16.16
CA LEU A 20 0.01 2.23 -14.75
C LEU A 20 -1.08 3.23 -14.33
N ARG A 21 -1.46 4.18 -15.19
CA ARG A 21 -2.53 5.14 -14.89
C ARG A 21 -3.91 4.48 -14.78
N GLU A 22 -4.16 3.47 -15.62
CA GLU A 22 -5.44 2.75 -15.67
C GLU A 22 -5.55 1.71 -14.54
N ASP A 23 -4.49 0.96 -14.27
CA ASP A 23 -4.52 -0.16 -13.32
C ASP A 23 -4.28 0.27 -11.87
N MET A 24 -3.42 1.26 -11.62
CA MET A 24 -3.05 1.61 -10.24
C MET A 24 -4.23 2.06 -9.36
N PRO A 25 -5.20 2.86 -9.84
CA PRO A 25 -6.40 3.19 -9.05
C PRO A 25 -7.27 1.97 -8.72
N LEU A 26 -7.13 0.90 -9.50
CA LEU A 26 -7.96 -0.30 -9.43
C LEU A 26 -7.25 -1.46 -8.72
N ILE A 27 -6.08 -1.26 -8.11
CA ILE A 27 -5.26 -2.33 -7.54
C ILE A 27 -5.97 -3.19 -6.49
N PHE A 28 -7.04 -2.70 -5.84
CA PHE A 28 -7.83 -3.47 -4.86
C PHE A 28 -9.03 -4.21 -5.49
N ILE A 29 -9.35 -3.92 -6.75
CA ILE A 29 -10.57 -4.35 -7.43
C ILE A 29 -10.23 -5.32 -8.56
N LYS A 30 -9.25 -4.96 -9.39
CA LYS A 30 -8.85 -5.66 -10.62
C LYS A 30 -7.38 -6.05 -10.55
N ASP A 31 -7.04 -7.16 -11.19
CA ASP A 31 -5.64 -7.56 -11.35
C ASP A 31 -4.89 -6.63 -12.31
N LEU A 32 -3.58 -6.49 -12.12
CA LEU A 32 -2.73 -5.66 -12.98
C LEU A 32 -2.53 -6.31 -14.35
N ASN A 33 -2.30 -5.50 -15.38
CA ASN A 33 -1.74 -6.01 -16.63
C ASN A 33 -0.23 -6.23 -16.47
N TYR A 34 0.17 -7.50 -16.44
CA TYR A 34 1.56 -7.88 -16.21
C TYR A 34 2.46 -7.75 -17.45
N ASP A 35 1.92 -7.49 -18.64
CA ASP A 35 2.67 -7.45 -19.90
C ASP A 35 3.72 -6.34 -19.94
N ILE A 36 3.57 -5.28 -19.15
CA ILE A 36 4.50 -4.14 -19.11
C ILE A 36 5.75 -4.40 -18.26
N TYR A 37 5.78 -5.52 -17.52
CA TYR A 37 6.86 -5.86 -16.60
C TYR A 37 7.77 -6.95 -17.19
N ARG A 38 8.99 -7.04 -16.68
CA ARG A 38 9.87 -8.19 -16.93
C ARG A 38 9.59 -9.32 -15.94
N ASP A 39 9.92 -10.53 -16.36
CA ASP A 39 9.78 -11.73 -15.53
C ASP A 39 10.68 -11.67 -14.27
N ASP A 40 11.82 -10.97 -14.35
CA ASP A 40 12.77 -10.75 -13.26
C ASP A 40 12.56 -9.43 -12.51
N ILE A 41 11.34 -8.86 -12.54
CA ILE A 41 11.02 -7.62 -11.84
C ILE A 41 11.40 -7.69 -10.36
N THR A 42 12.02 -6.63 -9.85
CA THR A 42 12.31 -6.46 -8.43
C THR A 42 11.37 -5.44 -7.81
N PHE A 43 10.57 -5.88 -6.82
CA PHE A 43 9.79 -5.02 -5.95
C PHE A 43 10.59 -4.66 -4.70
N LYS A 44 10.55 -3.38 -4.32
CA LYS A 44 11.21 -2.86 -3.13
C LYS A 44 10.25 -1.96 -2.36
N ASP A 45 10.14 -2.19 -1.07
CA ASP A 45 9.56 -1.24 -0.13
C ASP A 45 10.62 -0.94 0.97
N PRO A 46 10.35 -0.05 1.95
CA PRO A 46 11.31 0.27 3.00
C PRO A 46 11.73 -0.91 3.89
N LEU A 47 10.96 -2.01 3.90
CA LEU A 47 11.10 -3.14 4.81
C LEU A 47 11.40 -4.46 4.07
N ASN A 48 11.07 -4.56 2.78
CA ASN A 48 11.12 -5.79 2.01
C ASN A 48 11.71 -5.59 0.60
N THR A 49 12.29 -6.66 0.06
CA THR A 49 12.70 -6.75 -1.33
C THR A 49 12.37 -8.13 -1.87
N PHE A 50 11.68 -8.18 -3.01
CA PHE A 50 11.30 -9.42 -3.67
C PHE A 50 11.63 -9.32 -5.16
N THR A 51 12.02 -10.44 -5.77
CA THR A 51 12.33 -10.52 -7.20
C THR A 51 11.57 -11.67 -7.84
N GLY A 52 11.06 -11.44 -9.05
CA GLY A 52 10.30 -12.41 -9.84
C GLY A 52 8.84 -12.01 -10.01
N ILE A 53 8.31 -12.17 -11.22
CA ILE A 53 6.94 -11.78 -11.59
C ILE A 53 5.88 -12.55 -10.80
N GLU A 54 6.12 -13.81 -10.45
CA GLU A 54 5.17 -14.61 -9.66
C GLU A 54 5.01 -14.06 -8.23
N LYS A 55 6.12 -13.65 -7.60
CA LYS A 55 6.07 -12.96 -6.29
C LYS A 55 5.39 -11.61 -6.40
N TYR A 56 5.62 -10.89 -7.50
CA TYR A 56 4.96 -9.62 -7.76
C TYR A 56 3.44 -9.77 -7.87
N LYS A 57 2.96 -10.74 -8.67
CA LYS A 57 1.54 -11.11 -8.77
C LYS A 57 0.97 -11.47 -7.41
N LEU A 58 1.69 -12.27 -6.61
CA LEU A 58 1.26 -12.67 -5.28
C LEU A 58 1.07 -11.48 -4.34
N ILE A 59 1.98 -10.49 -4.35
CA ILE A 59 1.85 -9.27 -3.54
C ILE A 59 0.54 -8.53 -3.85
N PHE A 60 0.25 -8.29 -5.13
CA PHE A 60 -0.97 -7.57 -5.52
C PHE A 60 -2.23 -8.41 -5.31
N TRP A 61 -2.13 -9.74 -5.48
CA TRP A 61 -3.20 -10.64 -5.10
C TRP A 61 -3.51 -10.58 -3.61
N ALA A 62 -2.48 -10.65 -2.76
CA ALA A 62 -2.62 -10.56 -1.31
C ALA A 62 -3.19 -9.19 -0.91
N LEU A 63 -2.73 -8.11 -1.54
CA LEU A 63 -3.24 -6.76 -1.31
C LEU A 63 -4.74 -6.66 -1.62
N ARG A 64 -5.19 -7.23 -2.75
CA ARG A 64 -6.62 -7.31 -3.12
C ARG A 64 -7.42 -8.15 -2.13
N PHE A 65 -6.91 -9.33 -1.80
CA PHE A 65 -7.58 -10.28 -0.91
C PHE A 65 -7.77 -9.69 0.48
N HIS A 66 -6.68 -9.22 1.10
CA HIS A 66 -6.71 -8.61 2.43
C HIS A 66 -7.52 -7.31 2.42
N GLY A 67 -7.38 -6.47 1.38
CA GLY A 67 -8.17 -5.25 1.21
C GLY A 67 -9.68 -5.51 1.32
N LYS A 68 -10.18 -6.57 0.66
CA LYS A 68 -11.60 -6.95 0.71
C LYS A 68 -12.06 -7.45 2.08
N ILE A 69 -11.19 -8.18 2.79
CA ILE A 69 -11.50 -8.77 4.09
C ILE A 69 -11.54 -7.69 5.18
N LEU A 70 -10.60 -6.76 5.16
CA LEU A 70 -10.33 -5.89 6.30
C LEU A 70 -11.01 -4.53 6.21
N PHE A 71 -11.35 -4.11 5.00
CA PHE A 71 -11.92 -2.79 4.76
C PHE A 71 -13.35 -2.91 4.21
N ARG A 72 -14.22 -1.99 4.65
CA ARG A 72 -15.50 -1.73 4.00
C ARG A 72 -15.25 -1.05 2.66
N GLU A 73 -14.32 -0.10 2.67
CA GLU A 73 -13.88 0.65 1.49
C GLU A 73 -12.37 0.80 1.54
N VAL A 74 -11.69 0.56 0.41
CA VAL A 74 -10.27 0.84 0.24
C VAL A 74 -10.04 1.26 -1.21
N ALA A 75 -9.31 2.35 -1.41
CA ALA A 75 -9.04 2.92 -2.73
C ALA A 75 -7.67 3.58 -2.76
N LEU A 76 -7.02 3.54 -3.93
CA LEU A 76 -5.78 4.26 -4.19
C LEU A 76 -6.06 5.37 -5.20
N ASP A 77 -5.94 6.61 -4.76
CA ASP A 77 -6.13 7.79 -5.60
C ASP A 77 -4.79 8.22 -6.20
N VAL A 78 -4.70 8.29 -7.54
CA VAL A 78 -3.49 8.74 -8.23
C VAL A 78 -3.53 10.26 -8.41
N TYR A 79 -2.54 10.95 -7.84
CA TYR A 79 -2.44 12.41 -7.93
C TYR A 79 -1.64 12.86 -9.14
N ARG A 80 -0.52 12.19 -9.41
CA ARG A 80 0.37 12.59 -10.50
C ARG A 80 1.17 11.42 -11.00
N VAL A 81 1.29 11.32 -12.33
CA VAL A 81 2.25 10.46 -13.03
C VAL A 81 3.22 11.37 -13.78
N TRP A 82 4.51 11.18 -13.60
CA TRP A 82 5.53 11.98 -14.30
C TRP A 82 6.79 11.15 -14.56
N GLN A 83 7.65 11.65 -15.46
CA GLN A 83 8.87 10.97 -15.88
C GLN A 83 10.05 11.90 -15.60
N PRO A 84 10.82 11.69 -14.52
CA PRO A 84 11.99 12.53 -14.22
C PRO A 84 13.18 12.25 -15.16
N SER A 85 13.22 11.09 -15.80
CA SER A 85 14.22 10.68 -16.79
C SER A 85 13.58 9.72 -17.79
N GLU A 86 14.25 9.47 -18.92
CA GLU A 86 13.68 8.67 -20.03
C GLU A 86 13.22 7.27 -19.60
N ASN A 87 13.94 6.65 -18.65
CA ASN A 87 13.72 5.28 -18.20
C ASN A 87 13.13 5.18 -16.78
N VAL A 88 12.50 6.25 -16.28
CA VAL A 88 11.88 6.26 -14.96
C VAL A 88 10.48 6.85 -15.03
N ILE A 89 9.52 6.15 -14.44
CA ILE A 89 8.17 6.65 -14.18
C ILE A 89 8.01 6.81 -12.67
N LEU A 90 7.48 7.95 -12.25
CA LEU A 90 7.10 8.23 -10.87
C LEU A 90 5.61 8.46 -10.77
N ILE A 91 5.00 7.92 -9.71
CA ILE A 91 3.58 8.08 -9.42
C ILE A 91 3.41 8.49 -7.97
N ARG A 92 2.73 9.61 -7.73
CA ARG A 92 2.30 10.05 -6.40
C ARG A 92 0.85 9.67 -6.20
N TRP A 93 0.54 9.10 -5.05
CA TRP A 93 -0.77 8.56 -4.76
C TRP A 93 -1.15 8.70 -3.29
N ASN A 94 -2.44 8.57 -3.00
CA ASN A 94 -3.02 8.51 -1.66
C ASN A 94 -3.87 7.24 -1.53
N LEU A 95 -3.50 6.36 -0.60
CA LEU A 95 -4.30 5.22 -0.19
C LEU A 95 -5.26 5.68 0.90
N ARG A 96 -6.54 5.38 0.74
CA ARG A 96 -7.57 5.66 1.74
C ARG A 96 -8.36 4.40 2.04
N GLY A 97 -8.74 4.22 3.30
CA GLY A 97 -9.45 3.03 3.73
C GLY A 97 -10.32 3.23 4.97
N ILE A 98 -11.47 2.56 4.98
CA ILE A 98 -12.39 2.46 6.12
C ILE A 98 -12.37 1.01 6.61
N PRO A 99 -11.71 0.69 7.73
CA PRO A 99 -11.66 -0.68 8.26
C PRO A 99 -13.04 -1.20 8.68
N ARG A 100 -13.19 -2.54 8.70
CA ARG A 100 -14.37 -3.26 9.20
C ARG A 100 -14.31 -3.42 10.73
N VAL A 101 -14.34 -2.31 11.44
CA VAL A 101 -14.38 -2.27 12.92
C VAL A 101 -15.71 -1.68 13.41
N PRO A 102 -16.13 -1.94 14.66
CA PRO A 102 -17.43 -1.49 15.16
C PRO A 102 -17.52 0.02 15.47
N TRP A 103 -16.41 0.76 15.40
CA TRP A 103 -16.37 2.22 15.56
C TRP A 103 -16.03 2.92 14.23
N GLU A 104 -16.34 4.21 14.12
CA GLU A 104 -15.94 5.00 12.95
C GLU A 104 -14.42 5.20 12.92
N ALA A 105 -13.78 4.71 11.86
CA ALA A 105 -12.36 4.90 11.61
C ALA A 105 -12.14 5.08 10.11
N LYS A 106 -11.30 6.04 9.74
CA LYS A 106 -10.88 6.30 8.36
C LYS A 106 -9.40 6.62 8.33
N GLY A 107 -8.62 5.83 7.61
CA GLY A 107 -7.19 6.06 7.41
C GLY A 107 -6.89 6.58 6.02
N GLU A 108 -5.90 7.45 5.92
CA GLU A 108 -5.32 7.86 4.64
C GLU A 108 -3.79 7.82 4.73
N PHE A 109 -3.14 7.61 3.59
CA PHE A 109 -1.71 7.34 3.56
C PHE A 109 -1.17 7.78 2.19
N GLN A 110 -0.16 8.65 2.15
CA GLN A 110 0.41 9.12 0.88
C GLN A 110 1.74 8.45 0.59
N GLY A 111 1.89 7.94 -0.63
CA GLY A 111 3.12 7.28 -1.07
C GLY A 111 3.60 7.76 -2.43
N THR A 112 4.78 7.27 -2.81
CA THR A 112 5.32 7.46 -4.16
C THR A 112 5.85 6.13 -4.69
N SER A 113 5.39 5.75 -5.88
CA SER A 113 5.89 4.57 -6.61
C SER A 113 6.84 5.01 -7.71
N ARG A 114 8.00 4.35 -7.79
CA ARG A 114 9.04 4.54 -8.81
C ARG A 114 9.19 3.28 -9.61
N TYR A 115 9.13 3.41 -10.93
CA TYR A 115 9.31 2.32 -11.87
C TYR A 115 10.52 2.61 -12.74
N LYS A 116 11.47 1.66 -12.82
CA LYS A 116 12.58 1.75 -13.76
C LYS A 116 12.35 0.81 -14.94
N LEU A 117 12.68 1.33 -16.13
CA LEU A 117 12.50 0.63 -17.40
C LEU A 117 13.85 0.19 -17.98
N ASP A 118 13.85 -0.95 -18.64
CA ASP A 118 15.01 -1.46 -19.36
C ASP A 118 15.12 -0.84 -20.76
N ARG A 119 16.05 -1.32 -21.59
CA ARG A 119 16.29 -0.82 -22.95
C ARG A 119 15.11 -1.06 -23.90
N ASN A 120 14.22 -1.99 -23.58
CA ASN A 120 13.03 -2.30 -24.37
C ASN A 120 11.80 -1.56 -23.85
N GLY A 121 11.92 -0.77 -22.78
CA GLY A 121 10.78 -0.07 -22.17
C GLY A 121 9.91 -0.99 -21.32
N LYS A 122 10.43 -2.12 -20.82
CA LYS A 122 9.77 -2.99 -19.85
C LYS A 122 10.22 -2.66 -18.43
N ILE A 123 9.31 -2.72 -17.48
CA ILE A 123 9.59 -2.38 -16.08
C ILE A 123 10.35 -3.54 -15.41
N TYR A 124 11.52 -3.26 -14.86
CA TYR A 124 12.34 -4.24 -14.13
C TYR A 124 12.48 -3.95 -12.64
N GLU A 125 12.12 -2.74 -12.18
CA GLU A 125 12.13 -2.38 -10.76
C GLU A 125 10.89 -1.56 -10.44
N HIS A 126 10.17 -1.95 -9.38
CA HIS A 126 9.13 -1.14 -8.75
C HIS A 126 9.53 -0.88 -7.31
N LYS A 127 9.81 0.39 -6.97
CA LYS A 127 10.11 0.83 -5.61
C LYS A 127 8.98 1.68 -5.06
N VAL A 128 8.50 1.37 -3.86
CA VAL A 128 7.58 2.21 -3.10
C VAL A 128 8.37 2.95 -2.03
N ASP A 129 8.30 4.28 -2.05
CA ASP A 129 8.97 5.20 -1.13
C ASP A 129 7.94 6.01 -0.34
N ASN A 130 8.44 6.69 0.71
CA ASN A 130 7.71 7.63 1.55
C ASN A 130 6.42 7.01 2.07
N LEU A 131 6.55 5.89 2.80
CA LEU A 131 5.46 5.37 3.59
C LEU A 131 5.17 6.31 4.80
N ALA A 132 4.83 7.60 4.58
CA ALA A 132 4.40 8.54 5.60
C ALA A 132 3.02 8.17 6.17
N PHE A 133 3.01 7.38 7.25
CA PHE A 133 1.80 6.91 7.90
C PHE A 133 1.08 8.06 8.60
N ASN A 134 0.33 8.86 7.83
CA ASN A 134 -0.62 9.81 8.36
C ASN A 134 -1.87 9.04 8.83
N PHE A 135 -1.73 8.29 9.92
CA PHE A 135 -2.83 7.54 10.52
C PHE A 135 -4.05 8.44 10.77
N PRO A 136 -5.28 7.87 10.82
CA PRO A 136 -6.49 8.59 11.18
C PRO A 136 -6.22 9.52 12.36
N GLN A 137 -6.45 10.82 12.20
CA GLN A 137 -6.74 11.63 13.36
C GLN A 137 -8.03 11.08 13.95
N ASN A 138 -8.02 10.73 15.24
CA ASN A 138 -9.25 10.38 15.96
C ASN A 138 -10.22 11.56 15.77
N ILE A 139 -11.24 11.39 14.93
CA ILE A 139 -12.35 12.33 14.90
C ILE A 139 -12.99 12.13 16.25
N LYS A 140 -12.74 13.08 17.16
CA LYS A 140 -13.22 13.01 18.55
C LYS A 140 -14.67 12.57 18.53
N GLN A 141 -14.94 11.42 19.15
CA GLN A 141 -16.31 11.03 19.43
C GLN A 141 -16.92 12.16 20.25
N VAL A 142 -17.92 12.85 19.72
CA VAL A 142 -18.77 13.70 20.55
C VAL A 142 -19.58 12.74 21.39
N SER A 143 -19.18 12.58 22.65
CA SER A 143 -19.91 11.75 23.59
C SER A 143 -21.20 12.46 24.00
N VAL A 144 -22.22 11.72 24.43
CA VAL A 144 -23.45 12.34 24.98
C VAL A 144 -23.11 13.22 26.20
N LEU A 145 -22.03 12.94 26.91
CA LEU A 145 -21.49 13.77 28.00
C LEU A 145 -21.00 15.15 27.51
N ASP A 146 -20.45 15.25 26.30
CA ASP A 146 -20.03 16.54 25.72
C ASP A 146 -21.24 17.44 25.39
N LEU A 147 -22.40 16.85 25.05
CA LEU A 147 -23.65 17.60 24.85
C LEU A 147 -24.25 18.09 26.19
N VAL A 148 -24.07 17.34 27.28
CA VAL A 148 -24.52 17.73 28.63
C VAL A 148 -23.69 18.87 29.21
N THR A 149 -22.49 19.11 28.68
CA THR A 149 -21.57 20.18 29.14
C THR A 149 -21.93 21.57 28.60
N ALA A 150 -22.96 21.69 27.74
CA ALA A 150 -23.43 22.98 27.21
C ALA A 150 -24.33 23.78 28.18
N CYS A 151 -24.58 23.29 29.41
CA CYS A 151 -25.36 23.97 30.44
C CYS A 151 -24.44 24.76 31.40
N PRO A 152 -24.67 26.06 31.67
CA PRO A 152 -23.80 26.81 32.56
C PRO A 152 -24.07 26.51 34.03
N ALA A 153 -22.96 26.40 34.77
CA ALA A 153 -22.73 26.65 36.20
C ALA A 153 -23.27 25.65 37.25
N SER A 154 -22.35 24.92 37.86
CA SER A 154 -22.24 24.85 39.33
C SER A 154 -20.76 24.71 39.74
N PRO A 155 -20.36 25.19 40.94
CA PRO A 155 -18.95 25.39 41.28
C PRO A 155 -18.26 24.11 41.80
N ASN A 156 -16.96 24.05 41.49
CA ASN A 156 -15.94 23.03 41.78
C ASN A 156 -15.91 22.56 43.27
N PRO A 157 -15.36 21.35 43.59
CA PRO A 157 -13.90 21.30 43.79
C PRO A 157 -13.15 19.99 43.41
N THR A 158 -11.97 20.22 42.82
CA THR A 158 -10.66 19.55 43.08
C THR A 158 -10.32 18.20 42.41
N PHE A 159 -9.75 18.33 41.22
CA PHE A 159 -8.56 17.67 40.64
C PHE A 159 -7.97 16.41 41.29
N LEU A 160 -7.89 15.33 40.50
CA LEU A 160 -6.71 14.44 40.39
C LEU A 160 -6.80 13.71 39.03
N TRP A 161 -6.13 14.23 38.00
CA TRP A 161 -5.83 13.46 36.77
C TRP A 161 -4.32 13.50 36.56
N GLY A 162 -3.67 12.34 36.69
CA GLY A 162 -2.26 12.16 36.33
C GLY A 162 -2.05 12.23 34.81
N PRO A 163 -0.79 12.34 34.35
CA PRO A 163 -0.48 12.42 32.92
C PRO A 163 -0.93 11.13 32.24
N ILE A 164 -1.87 11.24 31.30
CA ILE A 164 -2.11 10.16 30.34
C ILE A 164 -0.97 10.23 29.34
N ASP A 165 -0.02 9.31 29.50
CA ASP A 165 0.97 9.05 28.47
C ASP A 165 0.27 8.64 27.19
N ALA A 166 0.37 9.53 26.20
CA ALA A 166 -0.10 9.36 24.85
C ALA A 166 0.81 8.35 24.12
N TYR A 167 0.54 7.06 24.32
CA TYR A 167 0.96 6.01 23.39
C TYR A 167 -0.26 5.17 23.05
N SER A 168 -1.06 5.67 22.12
CA SER A 168 -2.02 4.84 21.41
C SER A 168 -1.23 3.90 20.52
N SER A 169 -0.98 2.67 20.99
CA SER A 169 -0.39 1.60 20.23
C SER A 169 -1.31 1.28 19.05
N SER A 170 -0.98 1.87 17.90
CA SER A 170 -1.79 1.79 16.69
C SER A 170 -2.08 0.33 16.33
N SER A 171 -3.36 -0.05 16.33
CA SER A 171 -3.84 -1.38 15.89
C SER A 171 -3.39 -1.72 14.47
N TRP A 172 -2.97 -0.71 13.70
CA TRP A 172 -2.42 -0.86 12.36
C TRP A 172 -0.96 -1.31 12.30
N ILE A 173 -0.14 -0.96 13.29
CA ILE A 173 1.21 -1.55 13.41
C ILE A 173 1.07 -3.03 13.74
N ALA A 174 0.10 -3.39 14.59
CA ALA A 174 -0.24 -4.78 14.87
C ALA A 174 -0.79 -5.48 13.62
N PHE A 175 -1.66 -4.84 12.85
CA PHE A 175 -2.17 -5.36 11.58
C PHE A 175 -1.06 -5.58 10.54
N TYR A 176 -0.19 -4.59 10.31
CA TYR A 176 0.93 -4.72 9.38
C TYR A 176 1.91 -5.82 9.83
N LYS A 177 2.18 -5.91 11.13
CA LYS A 177 2.97 -7.02 11.70
C LYS A 177 2.30 -8.37 11.46
N ALA A 178 0.97 -8.48 11.64
CA ALA A 178 0.24 -9.72 11.41
C ALA A 178 0.25 -10.15 9.93
N VAL A 179 0.06 -9.22 8.99
CA VAL A 179 0.18 -9.52 7.54
C VAL A 179 1.62 -9.87 7.15
N ARG A 180 2.61 -9.21 7.76
CA ARG A 180 4.02 -9.57 7.56
C ARG A 180 4.31 -10.98 8.06
N GLU A 181 3.82 -11.34 9.24
CA GLU A 181 3.98 -12.67 9.83
C GLU A 181 3.33 -13.77 8.99
N THR A 182 2.19 -13.51 8.33
CA THR A 182 1.57 -14.49 7.43
C THR A 182 2.36 -14.70 6.14
N LEU A 183 3.00 -13.66 5.60
CA LEU A 183 3.86 -13.77 4.43
C LEU A 183 5.19 -14.50 4.73
N ASP A 184 5.75 -14.28 5.92
CA ASP A 184 6.95 -15.00 6.39
C ASP A 184 6.66 -16.50 6.66
N GLN A 185 5.44 -16.83 7.13
CA GLN A 185 5.01 -18.22 7.33
C GLN A 185 4.88 -18.99 6.02
N GLU A 186 4.31 -18.39 4.96
CA GLU A 186 4.20 -19.06 3.64
C GLU A 186 5.58 -19.35 3.01
N GLY A 187 6.57 -18.47 3.22
CA GLY A 187 7.96 -18.71 2.82
C GLY A 187 8.65 -19.83 3.60
N SER A 188 8.22 -20.05 4.84
CA SER A 188 8.74 -21.10 5.72
C SER A 188 8.14 -22.48 5.38
N THR A 189 6.83 -22.55 5.12
CA THR A 189 6.16 -23.79 4.69
C THR A 189 6.62 -24.25 3.30
N LEU A 190 6.89 -23.33 2.36
CA LEU A 190 7.45 -23.69 1.05
C LEU A 190 8.90 -24.20 1.13
N LEU A 191 9.67 -23.77 2.14
CA LEU A 191 11.00 -24.31 2.41
C LEU A 191 10.95 -25.68 3.09
N GLN A 192 9.89 -25.99 3.84
CA GLN A 192 9.74 -27.26 4.56
C GLN A 192 9.18 -28.39 3.68
N GLU A 193 8.34 -28.09 2.68
CA GLU A 193 7.88 -29.08 1.70
C GLU A 193 8.97 -29.49 0.68
N GLY A 194 9.98 -28.65 0.43
CA GLY A 194 11.12 -28.97 -0.43
C GLY A 194 12.19 -29.88 0.21
N LEU A 195 12.11 -30.13 1.52
CA LEU A 195 13.06 -30.94 2.29
C LEU A 195 12.49 -32.31 2.72
N ALA A 196 11.24 -32.61 2.38
CA ALA A 196 10.53 -33.81 2.82
C ALA A 196 10.21 -34.79 1.68
N THR A 197 11.15 -35.04 0.75
CA THR A 197 11.09 -36.24 -0.09
C THR A 197 12.51 -36.75 -0.35
N CYS A 198 12.98 -37.65 0.52
CA CYS A 198 14.01 -38.66 0.23
C CYS A 198 14.02 -39.67 1.39
N SER A 199 13.31 -40.78 1.22
CA SER A 199 13.58 -42.08 1.84
C SER A 199 13.13 -43.17 0.88
#